data_AF-A0A109MX56-F1
#
_entry.id   AF-A0A109MX56-F1
#
_cell.length_a   1.000
_cell.length_b   1.000
_cell.length_c   1.000
_cell.angle_alpha   90.00
_cell.angle_beta   90.00
_cell.angle_gamma   90.00
#
_symmetry.space_group_name_H-M   'P 1'
#
loop_
_entity.id
_entity.type
_entity.pdbx_description
1 polymer ?
#
loop_
_entity_poly.entity_id
_entity_poly.type
_entity_poly.pdbx_seq_one_letter_code
_entity_poly.pdbx_strand_id
1 'polypeptide(L)'
;MHTNDTHAHLDNVAKRVTAVKEVRQEKPQALLVDAGDVFSGTLYFNEFKGQADLQFMNLMKYDIMTFGNHEFDLGSSAEGHQALADFVKGAQFPFVSSNVDFSKDNKFKGLFSDLISSKPEQGKIYNGIVKEVDGQKVGFFGLTTEETKDISSPGSIQFENYLEEAEKAVKAFEGMGVNKIVAISHIGYDDNAAYDNDLTLAASVKGIDVIVGGHSHTQLDNPVVIDKDAKGNEKDPTVIVQGYQYSDFLGTVDVNFDKDGKIDGHAGKLIKLADKQEDAEAAKVLETYSSKIKELKETKTGATAVNALETPRDGGVETKPSVRKNETELGNLITDGMLSKAKEFNNAAVIAFQNGGGIRAGIDQGDITLGEILTVLPFGNTLATMKLTGAEITEALEHSVSLAPKENGGFLHVAGMKFSYDSSKPAGSRVNKVEVLGQDGTYSELEAAKQYVVATNAFTAKGGDGFTVFKKAYEEGRVTDIGLADWENLRDYVSGLKNISPSMEGRIKDVAGNPADPTVVSAKDFGGSADAPKIHNGDVVVDITDIDSLKDAEVKGNLTLTGTPADDFTFSNVTVEGDLDVAVVQGKNVNMSGITVKGEIIF
;
A
#
# COMPACT_ATOMS: atom_id res chain seq x y z
N MET A 1 19.68 21.61 3.27
CA MET A 1 19.19 20.33 3.83
C MET A 1 17.73 20.19 3.46
N HIS A 2 17.25 18.97 3.25
CA HIS A 2 15.85 18.74 2.92
C HIS A 2 15.32 17.42 3.47
N THR A 3 14.01 17.38 3.69
CA THR A 3 13.18 16.21 3.94
C THR A 3 11.95 16.26 3.04
N ASN A 4 11.31 15.11 2.86
CA ASN A 4 10.08 14.93 2.10
C ASN A 4 9.44 13.61 2.57
N ASP A 5 8.13 13.46 2.43
CA ASP A 5 7.42 12.20 2.61
C ASP A 5 7.70 11.55 3.98
N THR A 6 7.72 12.37 5.03
CA THR A 6 8.04 11.88 6.38
C THR A 6 6.88 11.12 6.99
N HIS A 7 5.65 11.36 6.53
CA HIS A 7 4.44 10.59 6.83
C HIS A 7 4.34 10.19 8.31
N ALA A 8 4.45 11.17 9.20
CA ALA A 8 4.36 10.98 10.65
C ALA A 8 5.27 9.89 11.25
N HIS A 9 6.39 9.56 10.60
CA HIS A 9 7.38 8.61 11.10
C HIS A 9 8.30 9.28 12.12
N LEU A 10 7.82 9.38 13.36
CA LEU A 10 8.53 10.05 14.45
C LEU A 10 9.51 9.16 15.22
N ASP A 11 9.52 7.84 14.98
CA ASP A 11 10.41 6.91 15.70
C ASP A 11 11.90 7.26 15.53
N ASN A 12 12.29 7.80 14.36
CA ASN A 12 13.67 8.25 14.09
C ASN A 12 13.88 9.77 14.30
N VAL A 13 12.89 10.52 14.81
CA VAL A 13 12.96 11.99 14.82
C VAL A 13 14.08 12.53 15.71
N ALA A 14 14.40 11.86 16.82
CA ALA A 14 15.51 12.26 17.69
C ALA A 14 16.87 12.11 16.98
N LYS A 15 17.02 11.12 16.10
CA LYS A 15 18.20 10.93 15.24
C LYS A 15 18.26 11.99 14.15
N ARG A 16 17.10 12.37 13.58
CA ARG A 16 16.98 13.50 12.62
C ARG A 16 17.45 14.81 13.23
N VAL A 17 17.07 15.09 14.48
CA VAL A 17 17.52 16.28 15.21
C VAL A 17 19.04 16.29 15.34
N THR A 18 19.67 15.16 15.69
CA THR A 18 21.15 15.04 15.70
C THR A 18 21.75 15.34 14.34
N ALA A 19 21.25 14.72 13.26
CA ALA A 19 21.77 14.93 11.90
C ALA A 19 21.70 16.41 11.47
N VAL A 20 20.58 17.09 11.74
CA VAL A 20 20.43 18.53 11.46
C VAL A 20 21.41 19.37 12.27
N LYS A 21 21.60 19.05 13.56
CA LYS A 21 22.57 19.75 14.43
C LYS A 21 24.00 19.57 13.91
N GLU A 22 24.39 18.37 13.50
CA GLU A 22 25.71 18.09 12.93
C GLU A 22 25.96 18.89 11.64
N VAL A 23 25.00 18.88 10.69
CA VAL A 23 25.15 19.66 9.45
C VAL A 23 25.27 21.15 9.75
N ARG A 24 24.50 21.70 10.70
CA ARG A 24 24.58 23.11 11.08
C ARG A 24 25.81 23.49 11.90
N GLN A 25 26.49 22.53 12.54
CA GLN A 25 27.81 22.78 13.14
C GLN A 25 28.85 23.07 12.05
N GLU A 26 28.79 22.34 10.94
CA GLU A 26 29.68 22.56 9.79
C GLU A 26 29.24 23.76 8.93
N LYS A 27 27.92 23.95 8.77
CA LYS A 27 27.30 24.94 7.89
C LYS A 27 26.19 25.71 8.63
N PRO A 28 26.54 26.74 9.43
CA PRO A 28 25.57 27.44 10.27
C PRO A 28 24.42 28.12 9.51
N GLN A 29 24.62 28.46 8.24
CA GLN A 29 23.62 29.09 7.36
C GLN A 29 22.82 28.07 6.51
N ALA A 30 23.03 26.76 6.72
CA ALA A 30 22.32 25.74 5.96
C ALA A 30 20.81 25.80 6.26
N LEU A 31 20.04 26.10 5.20
CA LEU A 31 18.58 26.06 5.24
C LEU A 31 18.10 24.62 5.36
N LEU A 32 17.02 24.42 6.10
CA LEU A 32 16.30 23.16 6.20
C LEU A 32 14.89 23.33 5.62
N VAL A 33 14.59 22.65 4.52
CA VAL A 33 13.29 22.73 3.86
C VAL A 33 12.56 21.39 3.90
N ASP A 34 11.23 21.41 3.91
CA ASP A 34 10.41 20.21 3.76
C ASP A 34 9.60 20.27 2.46
N ALA A 35 9.65 19.21 1.68
CA ALA A 35 8.95 19.12 0.41
C ALA A 35 7.57 18.46 0.49
N GLY A 36 6.89 18.45 1.65
CA GLY A 36 5.51 18.00 1.78
C GLY A 36 5.37 16.55 2.25
N ASP A 37 4.12 16.16 2.53
CA ASP A 37 3.72 14.88 3.12
C ASP A 37 4.39 14.61 4.48
N VAL A 38 4.20 15.55 5.38
CA VAL A 38 4.42 15.35 6.81
C VAL A 38 3.25 14.56 7.41
N PHE A 39 2.03 14.79 6.89
CA PHE A 39 0.79 14.19 7.38
C PHE A 39 0.64 12.72 6.95
N SER A 40 -0.26 12.03 7.66
CA SER A 40 -0.65 10.63 7.46
C SER A 40 0.49 9.62 7.61
N GLY A 41 0.19 8.32 7.55
CA GLY A 41 1.19 7.24 7.57
C GLY A 41 1.34 6.46 8.88
N THR A 42 1.22 7.09 10.05
CA THR A 42 1.31 6.39 11.34
C THR A 42 0.27 6.89 12.36
N LEU A 43 0.11 6.14 13.46
CA LEU A 43 -0.74 6.55 14.59
C LEU A 43 -0.40 7.92 15.18
N TYR A 44 0.83 8.43 14.97
CA TYR A 44 1.17 9.79 15.38
C TYR A 44 0.27 10.82 14.69
N PHE A 45 -0.03 10.64 13.40
CA PHE A 45 -0.96 11.52 12.71
C PHE A 45 -2.39 11.33 13.19
N ASN A 46 -2.86 10.09 13.34
CA ASN A 46 -4.23 9.82 13.78
C ASN A 46 -4.54 10.45 15.15
N GLU A 47 -3.60 10.35 16.09
CA GLU A 47 -3.77 10.89 17.43
C GLU A 47 -3.50 12.39 17.52
N PHE A 48 -2.39 12.85 16.94
CA PHE A 48 -1.89 14.21 17.16
C PHE A 48 -2.17 15.17 16.01
N LYS A 49 -2.71 14.69 14.89
CA LYS A 49 -3.13 15.49 13.73
C LYS A 49 -2.04 16.46 13.26
N GLY A 50 -0.81 15.95 13.14
CA GLY A 50 0.39 16.69 12.71
C GLY A 50 1.08 17.53 13.80
N GLN A 51 0.49 17.70 14.99
CA GLN A 51 1.08 18.55 16.03
C GLN A 51 2.35 17.97 16.66
N ALA A 52 2.47 16.64 16.70
CA ALA A 52 3.69 15.97 17.15
C ALA A 52 4.85 16.29 16.19
N ASP A 53 4.64 16.12 14.88
CA ASP A 53 5.60 16.47 13.83
C ASP A 53 6.01 17.94 13.91
N LEU A 54 5.03 18.84 14.05
CA LEU A 54 5.25 20.27 14.16
C LEU A 54 6.18 20.64 15.31
N GLN A 55 6.05 19.98 16.46
CA GLN A 55 6.93 20.22 17.60
C GLN A 55 8.39 19.98 17.23
N PHE A 56 8.68 18.88 16.53
CA PHE A 56 10.03 18.54 16.11
C PHE A 56 10.53 19.41 14.94
N MET A 57 9.65 19.79 14.01
CA MET A 57 10.02 20.72 12.94
C MET A 57 10.40 22.09 13.52
N ASN A 58 9.64 22.59 14.49
CA ASN A 58 9.99 23.82 15.21
C ASN A 58 11.30 23.66 16.00
N LEU A 59 11.51 22.52 16.69
CA LEU A 59 12.78 22.22 17.39
C LEU A 59 13.99 22.23 16.44
N MET A 60 13.81 21.65 15.25
CA MET A 60 14.81 21.64 14.18
C MET A 60 14.89 22.95 13.42
N LYS A 61 14.06 23.95 13.71
CA LYS A 61 14.04 25.25 13.03
C LYS A 61 14.01 25.07 11.51
N TYR A 62 12.98 24.40 11.00
CA TYR A 62 12.73 24.40 9.55
C TYR A 62 12.64 25.85 9.04
N ASP A 63 13.04 26.04 7.80
CA ASP A 63 13.11 27.34 7.16
C ASP A 63 11.92 27.61 6.25
N ILE A 64 11.44 26.58 5.55
CA ILE A 64 10.38 26.63 4.55
C ILE A 64 9.75 25.23 4.44
N MET A 65 8.44 25.16 4.22
CA MET A 65 7.74 23.93 3.85
C MET A 65 6.82 24.19 2.66
N THR A 66 6.68 23.23 1.75
CA THR A 66 5.54 23.18 0.81
C THR A 66 4.52 22.12 1.25
N PHE A 67 3.38 22.04 0.57
CA PHE A 67 2.36 21.04 0.87
C PHE A 67 2.51 19.86 -0.08
N GLY A 68 2.34 18.66 0.45
CA GLY A 68 2.02 17.46 -0.31
C GLY A 68 0.53 17.17 -0.29
N ASN A 69 0.14 16.07 -0.92
CA ASN A 69 -1.27 15.69 -1.02
C ASN A 69 -1.83 15.28 0.36
N HIS A 70 -1.04 14.63 1.22
CA HIS A 70 -1.52 14.12 2.50
C HIS A 70 -1.82 15.20 3.53
N GLU A 71 -1.32 16.44 3.33
CA GLU A 71 -1.73 17.57 4.17
C GLU A 71 -3.25 17.83 4.10
N PHE A 72 -3.93 17.40 3.04
CA PHE A 72 -5.34 17.64 2.77
C PHE A 72 -6.27 16.48 3.17
N ASP A 73 -5.77 15.38 3.73
CA ASP A 73 -6.55 14.15 3.97
C ASP A 73 -7.75 14.35 4.89
N LEU A 74 -7.63 15.24 5.87
CA LEU A 74 -8.70 15.53 6.82
C LEU A 74 -9.75 16.52 6.28
N GLY A 75 -9.64 17.01 5.05
CA GLY A 75 -10.56 18.00 4.51
C GLY A 75 -12.02 17.52 4.40
N SER A 76 -12.24 16.21 4.28
CA SER A 76 -13.57 15.57 4.30
C SER A 76 -14.05 15.20 5.71
N SER A 77 -13.22 15.39 6.74
CA SER A 77 -13.61 15.13 8.14
C SER A 77 -14.65 16.15 8.63
N ALA A 78 -15.29 15.86 9.77
CA ALA A 78 -16.26 16.77 10.37
C ALA A 78 -15.64 18.15 10.68
N GLU A 79 -14.36 18.19 11.03
CA GLU A 79 -13.62 19.42 11.28
C GLU A 79 -13.07 20.06 10.00
N GLY A 80 -13.07 19.36 8.85
CA GLY A 80 -12.42 19.77 7.61
C GLY A 80 -10.93 20.03 7.81
N HIS A 81 -10.35 21.00 7.08
CA HIS A 81 -8.92 21.35 7.18
C HIS A 81 -8.48 22.03 8.48
N GLN A 82 -9.20 21.86 9.60
CA GLN A 82 -8.86 22.57 10.85
C GLN A 82 -7.47 22.16 11.36
N ALA A 83 -7.16 20.86 11.30
CA ALA A 83 -5.84 20.34 11.68
C ALA A 83 -4.72 20.96 10.83
N LEU A 84 -4.89 21.04 9.52
CA LEU A 84 -3.92 21.67 8.62
C LEU A 84 -3.78 23.18 8.92
N ALA A 85 -4.89 23.89 9.12
CA ALA A 85 -4.85 25.31 9.45
C ALA A 85 -4.15 25.58 10.79
N ASP A 86 -4.32 24.70 11.78
CA ASP A 86 -3.66 24.82 13.08
C ASP A 86 -2.18 24.41 13.02
N PHE A 87 -1.83 23.42 12.18
CA PHE A 87 -0.45 23.10 11.85
C PHE A 87 0.27 24.29 11.23
N VAL A 88 -0.33 24.93 10.22
CA VAL A 88 0.20 26.14 9.60
C VAL A 88 0.38 27.24 10.65
N LYS A 89 -0.64 27.55 11.46
CA LYS A 89 -0.54 28.59 12.51
C LYS A 89 0.56 28.33 13.54
N GLY A 90 0.79 27.07 13.90
CA GLY A 90 1.79 26.69 14.91
C GLY A 90 3.22 26.62 14.38
N ALA A 91 3.42 26.68 13.06
CA ALA A 91 4.74 26.61 12.46
C ALA A 91 5.55 27.89 12.73
N GLN A 92 6.81 27.70 13.14
CA GLN A 92 7.80 28.77 13.28
C GLN A 92 8.55 29.06 11.97
N PHE A 93 7.92 28.72 10.84
CA PHE A 93 8.42 28.89 9.49
C PHE A 93 7.26 29.20 8.54
N PRO A 94 7.53 29.88 7.41
CA PRO A 94 6.54 30.11 6.36
C PRO A 94 6.35 28.88 5.47
N PHE A 95 5.21 28.85 4.81
CA PHE A 95 4.89 27.89 3.75
C PHE A 95 4.94 28.55 2.38
N VAL A 96 5.33 27.78 1.37
CA VAL A 96 5.25 28.19 -0.04
C VAL A 96 4.36 27.24 -0.84
N SER A 97 3.47 27.78 -1.66
CA SER A 97 2.64 27.02 -2.60
C SER A 97 2.10 27.94 -3.68
N SER A 98 2.64 27.84 -4.90
CA SER A 98 2.26 28.69 -6.03
C SER A 98 1.00 28.23 -6.75
N ASN A 99 0.72 26.92 -6.74
CA ASN A 99 -0.37 26.33 -7.51
C ASN A 99 -1.56 25.85 -6.66
N VAL A 100 -1.65 26.26 -5.39
CA VAL A 100 -2.76 25.90 -4.52
C VAL A 100 -3.52 27.14 -4.06
N ASP A 101 -4.80 27.22 -4.40
CA ASP A 101 -5.69 28.32 -4.01
C ASP A 101 -6.51 27.95 -2.76
N PHE A 102 -6.09 28.49 -1.62
CA PHE A 102 -6.76 28.34 -0.33
C PHE A 102 -7.89 29.36 -0.10
N SER A 103 -8.10 30.33 -1.00
CA SER A 103 -8.95 31.50 -0.75
C SER A 103 -10.43 31.16 -0.49
N LYS A 104 -10.90 30.03 -1.00
CA LYS A 104 -12.28 29.55 -0.84
C LYS A 104 -12.49 28.74 0.45
N ASP A 105 -11.44 28.43 1.21
CA ASP A 105 -11.58 27.81 2.52
C ASP A 105 -11.42 28.85 3.63
N ASN A 106 -12.51 29.10 4.35
CA ASN A 106 -12.57 30.07 5.44
C ASN A 106 -11.56 29.82 6.57
N LYS A 107 -11.06 28.59 6.74
CA LYS A 107 -10.04 28.27 7.76
C LYS A 107 -8.68 28.89 7.48
N PHE A 108 -8.40 29.16 6.21
CA PHE A 108 -7.15 29.78 5.75
C PHE A 108 -7.26 31.30 5.59
N LYS A 109 -8.41 31.89 5.95
CA LYS A 109 -8.58 33.34 5.96
C LYS A 109 -7.55 34.00 6.87
N GLY A 110 -6.70 34.83 6.28
CA GLY A 110 -5.61 35.51 6.97
C GLY A 110 -4.38 34.62 7.22
N LEU A 111 -4.37 33.36 6.78
CA LEU A 111 -3.17 32.52 6.71
C LEU A 111 -2.54 32.54 5.31
N PHE A 112 -3.38 32.58 4.28
CA PHE A 112 -2.97 32.55 2.87
C PHE A 112 -2.85 33.93 2.25
N SER A 113 -1.81 34.11 1.44
CA SER A 113 -1.60 35.23 0.53
C SER A 113 -1.09 34.69 -0.82
N ASP A 114 -1.73 35.11 -1.91
CA ASP A 114 -1.34 34.80 -3.29
C ASP A 114 -0.13 35.61 -3.81
N LEU A 115 0.67 36.17 -2.89
CA LEU A 115 1.76 37.09 -3.21
C LEU A 115 3.12 36.48 -2.92
N ILE A 116 4.14 37.01 -3.59
CA ILE A 116 5.54 36.77 -3.22
C ILE A 116 5.95 37.74 -2.11
N SER A 117 6.51 37.21 -1.02
CA SER A 117 6.96 38.02 0.13
C SER A 117 8.47 38.00 0.33
N SER A 118 9.09 39.19 0.43
CA SER A 118 10.47 39.32 0.91
C SER A 118 10.58 39.46 2.43
N LYS A 119 9.43 39.43 3.14
CA LYS A 119 9.34 39.48 4.61
C LYS A 119 8.26 38.50 5.08
N PRO A 120 8.41 37.21 4.80
CA PRO A 120 7.39 36.23 5.15
C PRO A 120 7.24 36.13 6.66
N GLU A 121 6.00 36.09 7.12
CA GLU A 121 5.67 35.79 8.51
C GLU A 121 5.67 34.27 8.73
N GLN A 122 6.03 33.85 9.94
CA GLN A 122 5.91 32.45 10.36
C GLN A 122 4.43 32.05 10.40
N GLY A 123 4.13 30.80 10.05
CA GLY A 123 2.77 30.27 10.05
C GLY A 123 1.81 30.96 9.08
N LYS A 124 2.35 31.41 7.94
CA LYS A 124 1.62 31.95 6.79
C LYS A 124 2.01 31.22 5.51
N ILE A 125 1.12 31.28 4.54
CA ILE A 125 1.25 30.65 3.23
C ILE A 125 1.40 31.75 2.18
N TYR A 126 2.41 31.62 1.32
CA TYR A 126 2.70 32.53 0.22
C TYR A 126 2.86 31.76 -1.08
N ASN A 127 2.61 32.37 -2.24
CA ASN A 127 2.97 31.74 -3.52
C ASN A 127 4.47 31.49 -3.61
N GLY A 128 5.26 32.45 -3.11
CA GLY A 128 6.69 32.30 -2.96
C GLY A 128 7.27 33.29 -1.97
N ILE A 129 8.54 33.12 -1.62
CA ILE A 129 9.27 34.00 -0.72
C ILE A 129 10.65 34.32 -1.25
N VAL A 130 11.21 35.45 -0.85
CA VAL A 130 12.62 35.79 -1.09
C VAL A 130 13.35 35.80 0.24
N LYS A 131 14.40 34.99 0.38
CA LYS A 131 15.33 35.03 1.52
C LYS A 131 16.69 35.55 1.09
N GLU A 132 17.37 36.21 2.03
CA GLU A 132 18.77 36.59 1.86
C GLU A 132 19.65 35.47 2.42
N VAL A 133 20.53 34.91 1.58
CA VAL A 133 21.48 33.87 1.93
C VAL A 133 22.86 34.37 1.52
N ASP A 134 23.77 34.51 2.50
CA ASP A 134 25.12 35.07 2.30
C ASP A 134 25.15 36.40 1.53
N GLY A 135 24.17 37.28 1.81
CA GLY A 135 24.04 38.59 1.17
C GLY A 135 23.44 38.58 -0.24
N GLN A 136 22.98 37.42 -0.73
CA GLN A 136 22.33 37.26 -2.03
C GLN A 136 20.85 36.93 -1.88
N LYS A 137 20.01 37.42 -2.79
CA LYS A 137 18.59 37.07 -2.81
C LYS A 137 18.39 35.72 -3.48
N VAL A 138 17.62 34.84 -2.83
CA VAL A 138 17.18 33.55 -3.36
C VAL A 138 15.66 33.48 -3.26
N GLY A 139 15.02 33.16 -4.37
CA GLY A 139 13.57 32.95 -4.47
C GLY A 139 13.23 31.50 -4.19
N PHE A 140 12.16 31.28 -3.41
CA PHE A 140 11.63 29.96 -3.10
C PHE A 140 10.14 29.94 -3.40
N PHE A 141 9.69 28.98 -4.17
CA PHE A 141 8.26 28.74 -4.40
C PHE A 141 7.92 27.26 -4.23
N GLY A 142 6.64 26.99 -4.00
CA GLY A 142 6.14 25.65 -3.74
C GLY A 142 5.26 25.14 -4.88
N LEU A 143 5.24 23.82 -5.08
CA LEU A 143 4.28 23.16 -5.97
C LEU A 143 3.72 21.90 -5.28
N THR A 144 2.44 21.64 -5.46
CA THR A 144 1.73 20.46 -4.95
C THR A 144 1.02 19.75 -6.10
N THR A 145 1.06 18.42 -6.15
CA THR A 145 0.47 17.64 -7.25
C THR A 145 -0.99 17.99 -7.53
N GLU A 146 -1.36 18.17 -8.80
CA GLU A 146 -2.74 18.37 -9.24
C GLU A 146 -3.63 17.17 -8.94
N GLU A 147 -3.03 15.97 -8.83
CA GLU A 147 -3.69 14.71 -8.48
C GLU A 147 -4.29 14.73 -7.07
N THR A 148 -3.91 15.71 -6.22
CA THR A 148 -4.48 15.87 -4.86
C THR A 148 -6.02 15.92 -4.87
N LYS A 149 -6.64 16.38 -5.97
CA LYS A 149 -8.09 16.34 -6.20
C LYS A 149 -8.69 14.95 -6.13
N ASP A 150 -7.93 13.95 -6.56
CA ASP A 150 -8.35 12.57 -6.73
C ASP A 150 -7.77 11.65 -5.64
N ILE A 151 -6.63 12.02 -5.04
CA ILE A 151 -5.87 11.17 -4.10
C ILE A 151 -5.92 11.64 -2.63
N SER A 152 -6.65 12.73 -2.35
CA SER A 152 -6.87 13.24 -1.00
C SER A 152 -8.28 13.85 -0.85
N SER A 153 -8.47 14.77 0.09
CA SER A 153 -9.77 15.38 0.42
C SER A 153 -9.77 16.90 0.41
N PRO A 154 -9.43 17.57 -0.71
CA PRO A 154 -9.15 19.01 -0.73
C PRO A 154 -10.36 19.95 -0.57
N GLY A 155 -11.60 19.44 -0.55
CA GLY A 155 -12.79 20.25 -0.35
C GLY A 155 -12.91 21.41 -1.36
N SER A 156 -12.89 22.66 -0.87
CA SER A 156 -12.98 23.86 -1.72
C SER A 156 -11.62 24.41 -2.21
N ILE A 157 -10.51 23.80 -1.79
CA ILE A 157 -9.16 24.18 -2.19
C ILE A 157 -8.92 23.70 -3.62
N GLN A 158 -8.34 24.55 -4.45
CA GLN A 158 -8.08 24.23 -5.86
C GLN A 158 -6.59 24.05 -6.11
N PHE A 159 -6.26 23.19 -7.06
CA PHE A 159 -4.92 22.92 -7.55
C PHE A 159 -4.87 23.35 -9.01
N GLU A 160 -3.99 24.28 -9.31
CA GLU A 160 -3.78 24.88 -10.64
C GLU A 160 -2.59 24.21 -11.33
N ASN A 161 -2.42 24.49 -12.63
CA ASN A 161 -1.41 23.81 -13.40
C ASN A 161 0.01 24.15 -12.96
N TYR A 162 0.79 23.13 -12.60
CA TYR A 162 2.11 23.33 -11.99
C TYR A 162 3.10 24.03 -12.94
N LEU A 163 3.03 23.78 -14.26
CA LEU A 163 3.90 24.44 -15.23
C LEU A 163 3.54 25.92 -15.38
N GLU A 164 2.25 26.23 -15.55
CA GLU A 164 1.78 27.61 -15.68
C GLU A 164 2.12 28.45 -14.44
N GLU A 165 1.92 27.90 -13.25
CA GLU A 165 2.21 28.60 -11.98
C GLU A 165 3.71 28.71 -11.71
N ALA A 166 4.51 27.71 -12.06
CA ALA A 166 5.97 27.81 -11.99
C ALA A 166 6.53 28.90 -12.91
N GLU A 167 6.03 29.01 -14.15
CA GLU A 167 6.43 30.07 -15.07
C GLU A 167 6.07 31.47 -14.53
N LYS A 168 4.89 31.62 -13.91
CA LYS A 168 4.47 32.86 -13.25
C LYS A 168 5.39 33.20 -12.07
N ALA A 169 5.70 32.23 -11.22
CA ALA A 169 6.58 32.41 -10.06
C ALA A 169 7.99 32.82 -10.48
N VAL A 170 8.60 32.12 -11.45
CA VAL A 170 9.93 32.45 -11.97
C VAL A 170 9.96 33.88 -12.52
N LYS A 171 9.01 34.22 -13.40
CA LYS A 171 8.93 35.56 -13.99
C LYS A 171 8.79 36.66 -12.94
N ALA A 172 8.04 36.40 -11.86
CA ALA A 172 7.89 37.34 -10.77
C ALA A 172 9.21 37.53 -9.99
N PHE A 173 9.94 36.46 -9.69
CA PHE A 173 11.26 36.55 -9.06
C PHE A 173 12.28 37.30 -9.93
N GLU A 174 12.35 36.99 -11.23
CA GLU A 174 13.23 37.69 -12.17
C GLU A 174 12.90 39.19 -12.24
N GLY A 175 11.60 39.54 -12.27
CA GLY A 175 11.13 40.93 -12.21
C GLY A 175 11.53 41.67 -10.93
N MET A 176 11.81 40.95 -9.84
CA MET A 176 12.33 41.48 -8.59
C MET A 176 13.87 41.53 -8.55
N GLY A 177 14.54 41.14 -9.64
CA GLY A 177 16.00 41.04 -9.75
C GLY A 177 16.59 39.85 -8.99
N VAL A 178 15.80 38.80 -8.75
CA VAL A 178 16.26 37.53 -8.16
C VAL A 178 16.65 36.60 -9.30
N ASN A 179 17.87 36.06 -9.24
CA ASN A 179 18.45 35.17 -10.26
C ASN A 179 18.89 33.82 -9.70
N LYS A 180 18.36 33.43 -8.54
CA LYS A 180 18.57 32.15 -7.86
C LYS A 180 17.22 31.67 -7.40
N ILE A 181 16.68 30.62 -7.99
CA ILE A 181 15.30 30.20 -7.78
C ILE A 181 15.26 28.71 -7.45
N VAL A 182 14.65 28.42 -6.30
CA VAL A 182 14.47 27.07 -5.78
C VAL A 182 12.97 26.73 -5.80
N ALA A 183 12.61 25.66 -6.49
CA ALA A 183 11.30 25.04 -6.36
C ALA A 183 11.34 23.99 -5.23
N ILE A 184 10.45 24.10 -4.26
CA ILE A 184 10.20 23.06 -3.27
C ILE A 184 8.94 22.34 -3.75
N SER A 185 9.09 21.11 -4.22
CA SER A 185 8.11 20.46 -5.09
C SER A 185 7.59 19.17 -4.46
N HIS A 186 6.27 19.02 -4.44
CA HIS A 186 5.60 17.78 -4.08
C HIS A 186 4.77 17.26 -5.27
N ILE A 187 5.45 17.08 -6.41
CA ILE A 187 4.81 16.63 -7.65
C ILE A 187 5.41 15.34 -8.24
N GLY A 188 6.40 14.76 -7.55
CA GLY A 188 7.04 13.50 -7.94
C GLY A 188 8.24 13.67 -8.87
N TYR A 189 9.31 12.90 -8.63
CA TYR A 189 10.53 12.95 -9.42
C TYR A 189 10.32 12.41 -10.84
N ASP A 190 9.85 11.17 -10.94
CA ASP A 190 9.50 10.47 -12.17
C ASP A 190 8.16 9.76 -11.98
N ASP A 191 7.13 10.55 -11.68
CA ASP A 191 5.81 10.03 -11.33
C ASP A 191 4.91 9.88 -12.57
N ASN A 192 3.86 10.69 -12.71
CA ASN A 192 2.96 10.59 -13.86
C ASN A 192 3.10 11.80 -14.78
N ALA A 193 3.86 11.66 -15.87
CA ALA A 193 4.07 12.75 -16.83
C ALA A 193 2.78 13.31 -17.47
N ALA A 194 1.64 12.61 -17.36
CA ALA A 194 0.34 13.11 -17.82
C ALA A 194 -0.28 14.13 -16.85
N TYR A 195 0.11 14.08 -15.58
CA TYR A 195 -0.35 14.98 -14.53
C TYR A 195 0.81 15.88 -14.11
N ASP A 196 1.80 15.34 -13.40
CA ASP A 196 2.87 16.13 -12.80
C ASP A 196 4.20 15.33 -12.74
N ASN A 197 5.35 16.03 -12.93
CA ASN A 197 6.68 15.41 -12.92
C ASN A 197 7.81 16.45 -12.79
N ASP A 198 8.74 16.30 -11.84
CA ASP A 198 9.87 17.21 -11.62
C ASP A 198 10.86 17.24 -12.80
N LEU A 199 11.07 16.12 -13.51
CA LEU A 199 11.91 16.09 -14.72
C LEU A 199 11.27 16.94 -15.83
N THR A 200 9.95 16.84 -15.98
CA THR A 200 9.20 17.66 -16.95
C THR A 200 9.23 19.14 -16.56
N LEU A 201 9.05 19.46 -15.27
CA LEU A 201 9.18 20.81 -14.74
C LEU A 201 10.55 21.41 -15.06
N ALA A 202 11.63 20.69 -14.73
CA ALA A 202 13.00 21.13 -14.97
C ALA A 202 13.30 21.37 -16.45
N ALA A 203 12.79 20.51 -17.34
CA ALA A 203 12.98 20.62 -18.78
C ALA A 203 12.12 21.71 -19.43
N SER A 204 10.95 22.03 -18.86
CA SER A 204 9.96 22.92 -19.48
C SER A 204 10.05 24.35 -18.97
N VAL A 205 10.34 24.55 -17.69
CA VAL A 205 10.35 25.88 -17.05
C VAL A 205 11.78 26.38 -16.89
N LYS A 206 12.14 27.38 -17.69
CA LYS A 206 13.45 28.04 -17.62
C LYS A 206 13.52 28.92 -16.36
N GLY A 207 14.72 29.07 -15.80
CA GLY A 207 14.98 29.94 -14.65
C GLY A 207 14.90 29.25 -13.28
N ILE A 208 14.45 27.99 -13.20
CA ILE A 208 14.55 27.18 -11.98
C ILE A 208 15.97 26.60 -11.88
N ASP A 209 16.68 26.90 -10.81
CA ASP A 209 18.04 26.43 -10.56
C ASP A 209 18.05 25.10 -9.79
N VAL A 210 17.20 24.99 -8.77
CA VAL A 210 17.14 23.81 -7.91
C VAL A 210 15.70 23.37 -7.72
N ILE A 211 15.46 22.07 -7.80
CA ILE A 211 14.21 21.42 -7.39
C ILE A 211 14.51 20.52 -6.20
N VAL A 212 13.83 20.75 -5.09
CA VAL A 212 13.82 19.87 -3.92
C VAL A 212 12.48 19.14 -3.93
N GLY A 213 12.49 17.89 -4.38
CA GLY A 213 11.29 17.08 -4.67
C GLY A 213 10.77 16.22 -3.50
N GLY A 214 9.57 15.66 -3.71
CA GLY A 214 8.82 14.78 -2.81
C GLY A 214 7.87 13.84 -3.58
N HIS A 215 6.82 13.32 -2.93
CA HIS A 215 5.70 12.54 -3.48
C HIS A 215 6.04 11.12 -3.94
N SER A 216 6.99 11.00 -4.87
CA SER A 216 7.34 9.74 -5.53
C SER A 216 8.18 8.77 -4.66
N HIS A 217 8.55 9.22 -3.46
CA HIS A 217 9.47 8.53 -2.55
C HIS A 217 10.81 8.13 -3.20
N THR A 218 11.30 8.90 -4.17
CA THR A 218 12.53 8.55 -4.89
C THR A 218 13.77 8.73 -4.02
N GLN A 219 14.60 7.68 -3.89
CA GLN A 219 15.92 7.77 -3.28
C GLN A 219 16.94 8.26 -4.33
N LEU A 220 17.33 9.54 -4.24
CA LEU A 220 18.41 10.10 -5.07
C LEU A 220 19.71 10.18 -4.26
N ASP A 221 20.54 9.15 -4.38
CA ASP A 221 21.83 9.10 -3.67
C ASP A 221 22.76 10.28 -4.03
N ASN A 222 22.62 10.80 -5.25
CA ASN A 222 23.32 11.98 -5.77
C ASN A 222 22.32 12.90 -6.49
N PRO A 223 22.60 14.23 -6.56
CA PRO A 223 21.77 15.15 -7.34
C PRO A 223 21.71 14.78 -8.82
N VAL A 224 20.54 14.96 -9.42
CA VAL A 224 20.29 14.79 -10.85
C VAL A 224 20.32 16.14 -11.54
N VAL A 225 20.90 16.23 -12.75
CA VAL A 225 21.01 17.51 -13.48
C VAL A 225 20.25 17.43 -14.80
N ILE A 226 19.39 18.41 -15.04
CA ILE A 226 18.67 18.60 -16.30
C ILE A 226 19.20 19.85 -16.99
N ASP A 227 19.98 19.66 -18.05
CA ASP A 227 20.64 20.69 -18.86
C ASP A 227 20.08 20.82 -20.27
N LYS A 228 18.98 20.11 -20.56
CA LYS A 228 18.25 20.17 -21.84
C LYS A 228 16.79 20.50 -21.65
N ASP A 229 16.25 21.26 -22.59
CA ASP A 229 14.80 21.51 -22.66
C ASP A 229 14.04 20.29 -23.24
N ALA A 230 12.71 20.34 -23.21
CA ALA A 230 11.85 19.28 -23.76
C ALA A 230 12.06 19.01 -25.27
N LYS A 231 12.77 19.88 -26.00
CA LYS A 231 13.14 19.71 -27.42
C LYS A 231 14.58 19.22 -27.59
N GLY A 232 15.31 19.00 -26.50
CA GLY A 232 16.70 18.56 -26.49
C GLY A 232 17.74 19.67 -26.69
N ASN A 233 17.36 20.95 -26.66
CA ASN A 233 18.31 22.06 -26.75
C ASN A 233 18.97 22.31 -25.40
N GLU A 234 20.24 22.70 -25.40
CA GLU A 234 20.96 23.10 -24.19
C GLU A 234 20.27 24.28 -23.48
N LYS A 235 20.21 24.21 -22.16
CA LYS A 235 19.74 25.28 -21.26
C LYS A 235 20.63 25.38 -20.02
N ASP A 236 20.42 26.41 -19.22
CA ASP A 236 21.05 26.48 -17.90
C ASP A 236 20.58 25.30 -17.03
N PRO A 237 21.52 24.64 -16.31
CA PRO A 237 21.24 23.39 -15.60
C PRO A 237 20.28 23.60 -14.43
N THR A 238 19.36 22.66 -14.26
CA THR A 238 18.52 22.55 -13.06
C THR A 238 18.94 21.32 -12.26
N VAL A 239 19.24 21.49 -10.97
CA VAL A 239 19.65 20.42 -10.05
C VAL A 239 18.44 19.90 -9.28
N ILE A 240 18.19 18.60 -9.31
CA ILE A 240 17.08 17.93 -8.65
C ILE A 240 17.60 17.03 -7.53
N VAL A 241 16.97 17.10 -6.35
CA VAL A 241 17.25 16.25 -5.19
C VAL A 241 15.96 15.77 -4.52
N GLN A 242 15.99 14.56 -3.97
CA GLN A 242 14.89 13.98 -3.17
C GLN A 242 15.48 13.03 -2.11
N GLY A 243 14.87 12.99 -0.94
CA GLY A 243 15.38 12.36 0.28
C GLY A 243 14.74 11.02 0.66
N TYR A 244 14.25 10.24 -0.32
CA TYR A 244 13.49 9.00 -0.09
C TYR A 244 12.20 9.24 0.71
N GLN A 245 11.94 8.53 1.81
CA GLN A 245 10.69 8.60 2.59
C GLN A 245 10.93 8.31 4.09
N TYR A 246 9.90 8.53 4.91
CA TYR A 246 9.72 8.00 6.28
C TYR A 246 10.82 8.37 7.29
N SER A 247 11.50 9.49 7.07
CA SER A 247 12.65 9.89 7.88
C SER A 247 13.76 8.82 7.90
N ASP A 248 13.98 8.09 6.80
CA ASP A 248 15.15 7.22 6.66
C ASP A 248 16.43 8.02 6.43
N PHE A 249 16.32 9.16 5.73
CA PHE A 249 17.43 10.02 5.37
C PHE A 249 17.16 11.51 5.68
N LEU A 250 18.25 12.25 5.92
CA LEU A 250 18.29 13.70 5.76
C LEU A 250 19.04 14.02 4.47
N GLY A 251 18.37 14.66 3.52
CA GLY A 251 18.98 15.08 2.26
C GLY A 251 19.83 16.33 2.41
N THR A 252 20.94 16.39 1.67
CA THR A 252 21.82 17.56 1.61
C THR A 252 22.17 17.88 0.17
N VAL A 253 22.17 19.18 -0.14
CA VAL A 253 22.64 19.72 -1.41
C VAL A 253 23.34 21.04 -1.15
N ASP A 254 24.51 21.18 -1.74
CA ASP A 254 25.30 22.39 -1.87
C ASP A 254 25.28 22.81 -3.32
N VAL A 255 25.00 24.09 -3.59
CA VAL A 255 24.98 24.65 -4.94
C VAL A 255 25.79 25.92 -4.93
N ASN A 256 26.77 25.99 -5.83
CA ASN A 256 27.58 27.17 -6.07
C ASN A 256 27.00 27.91 -7.28
N PHE A 257 26.93 29.23 -7.14
CA PHE A 257 26.46 30.11 -8.18
C PHE A 257 27.56 31.08 -8.59
N ASP A 258 27.70 31.31 -9.89
CA ASP A 258 28.56 32.34 -10.42
C ASP A 258 27.97 33.76 -10.20
N LYS A 259 28.70 34.78 -10.67
CA LYS A 259 28.30 36.19 -10.55
C LYS A 259 27.00 36.54 -11.29
N ASP A 260 26.64 35.76 -12.31
CA ASP A 260 25.44 35.97 -13.13
C ASP A 260 24.25 35.15 -12.59
N GLY A 261 24.50 34.28 -11.60
CA GLY A 261 23.52 33.46 -10.92
C GLY A 261 23.34 32.08 -11.53
N LYS A 262 24.29 31.62 -12.35
CA LYS A 262 24.25 30.27 -12.92
C LYS A 262 24.98 29.28 -12.02
N ILE A 263 24.50 28.03 -12.01
CA ILE A 263 25.15 26.95 -11.27
C ILE A 263 26.50 26.62 -11.93
N ASP A 264 27.59 26.69 -11.15
CA ASP A 264 28.94 26.30 -11.59
C ASP A 264 29.53 25.12 -10.79
N GLY A 265 28.79 24.64 -9.78
CA GLY A 265 29.10 23.41 -9.05
C GLY A 265 27.98 22.99 -8.11
N HIS A 266 27.84 21.68 -7.89
CA HIS A 266 26.91 21.14 -6.91
C HIS A 266 27.45 19.86 -6.28
N ALA A 267 27.03 19.58 -5.04
CA ALA A 267 27.32 18.34 -4.36
C ALA A 267 26.14 18.00 -3.44
N GLY A 268 25.72 16.75 -3.41
CA GLY A 268 24.65 16.31 -2.51
C GLY A 268 24.84 14.88 -2.06
N LYS A 269 24.21 14.54 -0.95
CA LYS A 269 24.20 13.19 -0.39
C LYS A 269 23.01 13.00 0.54
N LEU A 270 22.64 11.74 0.76
CA LEU A 270 21.70 11.33 1.78
C LEU A 270 22.43 10.92 3.05
N ILE A 271 22.05 11.50 4.19
CA ILE A 271 22.56 11.12 5.51
C ILE A 271 21.58 10.13 6.11
N LYS A 272 21.99 8.86 6.23
CA LYS A 272 21.15 7.81 6.82
C LYS A 272 20.92 8.07 8.30
N LEU A 273 19.66 8.20 8.70
CA LEU A 273 19.31 8.56 10.08
C LEU A 273 19.48 7.39 11.04
N ALA A 274 19.29 6.16 10.59
CA ALA A 274 19.47 4.95 11.41
C ALA A 274 20.86 4.88 12.08
N ASP A 275 21.88 5.44 11.43
CA ASP A 275 23.28 5.44 11.86
C ASP A 275 23.60 6.54 12.90
N LYS A 276 22.66 7.45 13.16
CA LYS A 276 22.83 8.56 14.10
C LYS A 276 22.44 8.16 15.52
N GLN A 277 23.08 8.81 16.48
CA GLN A 277 22.66 8.75 17.88
C GLN A 277 21.44 9.64 18.09
N GLU A 278 20.56 9.24 19.00
CA GLU A 278 19.40 10.05 19.37
C GLU A 278 19.83 11.29 20.14
N ASP A 279 19.24 12.44 19.79
CA ASP A 279 19.33 13.65 20.59
C ASP A 279 18.54 13.48 21.89
N ALA A 280 19.18 13.66 23.04
CA ALA A 280 18.58 13.38 24.34
C ALA A 280 17.36 14.27 24.67
N GLU A 281 17.37 15.53 24.22
CA GLU A 281 16.24 16.44 24.42
C GLU A 281 15.06 16.04 23.53
N ALA A 282 15.33 15.75 22.25
CA ALA A 282 14.32 15.29 21.32
C ALA A 282 13.74 13.93 21.72
N ALA A 283 14.56 12.99 22.21
CA ALA A 283 14.10 11.68 22.69
C ALA A 283 13.12 11.83 23.87
N LYS A 284 13.39 12.76 24.79
CA LYS A 284 12.49 13.06 25.92
C LYS A 284 11.17 13.67 25.46
N VAL A 285 11.20 14.52 24.44
CA VAL A 285 9.96 15.03 23.80
C VAL A 285 9.23 13.89 23.08
N LEU A 286 9.93 13.00 22.40
CA LEU A 286 9.31 11.87 21.70
C LEU A 286 8.62 10.91 22.67
N GLU A 287 9.17 10.74 23.87
CA GLU A 287 8.57 9.91 24.92
C GLU A 287 7.14 10.35 25.28
N THR A 288 6.84 11.67 25.26
CA THR A 288 5.50 12.17 25.57
C THR A 288 4.46 11.75 24.53
N TYR A 289 4.87 11.61 23.27
CA TYR A 289 3.99 11.18 22.18
C TYR A 289 3.96 9.66 22.04
N SER A 290 5.13 9.02 22.01
CA SER A 290 5.27 7.57 21.84
C SER A 290 4.59 6.76 22.94
N SER A 291 4.52 7.29 24.17
CA SER A 291 3.79 6.63 25.28
C SER A 291 2.29 6.53 24.98
N LYS A 292 1.69 7.57 24.39
CA LYS A 292 0.29 7.54 23.97
C LYS A 292 0.07 6.61 22.78
N ILE A 293 1.01 6.57 21.84
CA ILE A 293 0.96 5.62 20.72
C ILE A 293 1.00 4.16 21.22
N LYS A 294 1.81 3.87 22.26
CA LYS A 294 1.82 2.54 22.90
C LYS A 294 0.45 2.20 23.49
N GLU A 295 -0.18 3.13 24.21
CA GLU A 295 -1.55 2.95 24.74
C GLU A 295 -2.58 2.73 23.62
N LEU A 296 -2.48 3.48 22.51
CA LEU A 296 -3.37 3.34 21.37
C LEU A 296 -3.24 1.97 20.70
N LYS A 297 -2.03 1.42 20.61
CA LYS A 297 -1.83 0.06 20.09
C LYS A 297 -2.56 -1.00 20.93
N GLU A 298 -2.79 -0.76 22.21
CA GLU A 298 -3.57 -1.65 23.09
C GLU A 298 -5.09 -1.44 22.95
N THR A 299 -5.53 -0.43 22.20
CA THR A 299 -6.96 -0.15 22.00
C THR A 299 -7.60 -1.25 21.16
N LYS A 300 -8.68 -1.81 21.70
CA LYS A 300 -9.49 -2.82 21.02
C LYS A 300 -10.31 -2.17 19.90
N THR A 301 -10.36 -2.82 18.74
CA THR A 301 -11.19 -2.41 17.59
C THR A 301 -12.69 -2.58 17.85
N GLY A 302 -13.06 -3.36 18.88
CA GLY A 302 -14.44 -3.76 19.15
C GLY A 302 -14.85 -5.04 18.40
N ALA A 303 -13.93 -5.61 17.62
CA ALA A 303 -14.05 -6.93 17.02
C ALA A 303 -13.30 -7.99 17.83
N THR A 304 -13.84 -9.21 17.84
CA THR A 304 -13.24 -10.39 18.45
C THR A 304 -13.04 -11.45 17.36
N ALA A 305 -11.81 -11.91 17.18
CA ALA A 305 -11.50 -13.08 16.35
C ALA A 305 -11.95 -14.35 17.09
N VAL A 306 -12.88 -15.10 16.51
CA VAL A 306 -13.43 -16.33 17.10
C VAL A 306 -12.36 -17.40 17.22
N ASN A 307 -11.50 -17.49 16.20
CA ASN A 307 -10.31 -18.32 16.13
C ASN A 307 -9.10 -17.44 15.76
N ALA A 308 -7.88 -17.91 16.03
CA ALA A 308 -6.67 -17.23 15.56
C ALA A 308 -6.64 -17.21 14.03
N LEU A 309 -6.32 -16.06 13.45
CA LEU A 309 -6.19 -15.87 12.00
C LEU A 309 -4.71 -15.96 11.63
N GLU A 310 -4.31 -17.14 11.19
CA GLU A 310 -2.91 -17.48 10.97
C GLU A 310 -2.31 -16.85 9.70
N THR A 311 -0.99 -16.60 9.73
CA THR A 311 -0.16 -16.30 8.55
C THR A 311 0.91 -17.37 8.36
N PRO A 312 0.53 -18.57 7.90
CA PRO A 312 1.47 -19.68 7.83
C PRO A 312 2.62 -19.39 6.85
N ARG A 313 3.77 -19.98 7.15
CA ARG A 313 4.98 -19.98 6.31
C ARG A 313 5.42 -21.43 6.17
N ASP A 314 5.80 -21.83 4.97
CA ASP A 314 6.07 -23.25 4.71
C ASP A 314 7.44 -23.71 5.22
N GLY A 315 8.34 -22.76 5.51
CA GLY A 315 9.70 -23.04 5.97
C GLY A 315 10.55 -23.80 4.96
N GLY A 316 10.22 -23.70 3.66
CA GLY A 316 10.86 -24.45 2.58
C GLY A 316 10.30 -25.85 2.37
N VAL A 317 9.23 -26.24 3.07
CA VAL A 317 8.55 -27.52 2.88
C VAL A 317 7.31 -27.30 2.02
N GLU A 318 7.39 -27.62 0.72
CA GLU A 318 6.35 -27.29 -0.28
C GLU A 318 4.95 -27.83 0.07
N THR A 319 4.84 -28.89 0.86
CA THR A 319 3.56 -29.48 1.31
C THR A 319 2.90 -28.73 2.47
N LYS A 320 3.61 -27.84 3.17
CA LYS A 320 3.03 -27.04 4.25
C LYS A 320 2.30 -25.80 3.70
N PRO A 321 1.20 -25.37 4.34
CA PRO A 321 0.48 -24.17 3.92
C PRO A 321 1.36 -22.92 4.07
N SER A 322 1.11 -21.93 3.22
CA SER A 322 1.71 -20.60 3.36
C SER A 322 0.82 -19.51 2.78
N VAL A 323 0.80 -18.35 3.45
CA VAL A 323 0.20 -17.11 2.96
C VAL A 323 0.77 -16.64 1.61
N ARG A 324 1.91 -17.21 1.20
CA ARG A 324 2.59 -16.89 -0.07
C ARG A 324 2.36 -17.91 -1.18
N LYS A 325 1.41 -18.82 -1.03
CA LYS A 325 1.03 -19.79 -2.09
C LYS A 325 -0.36 -20.43 -1.94
N ASN A 326 -1.00 -20.25 -0.78
CA ASN A 326 -2.32 -20.79 -0.48
C ASN A 326 -3.28 -19.66 -0.09
N GLU A 327 -4.57 -19.86 -0.35
CA GLU A 327 -5.63 -19.07 0.25
C GLU A 327 -5.54 -19.14 1.78
N THR A 328 -5.83 -18.03 2.46
CA THR A 328 -5.88 -17.96 3.94
C THR A 328 -7.09 -17.15 4.37
N GLU A 329 -7.60 -17.45 5.57
CA GLU A 329 -8.74 -16.74 6.16
C GLU A 329 -8.44 -15.25 6.33
N LEU A 330 -7.23 -14.91 6.79
CA LEU A 330 -6.80 -13.51 6.94
C LEU A 330 -6.64 -12.80 5.59
N GLY A 331 -6.12 -13.49 4.56
CA GLY A 331 -6.04 -12.93 3.21
C GLY A 331 -7.41 -12.61 2.62
N ASN A 332 -8.40 -13.48 2.86
CA ASN A 332 -9.80 -13.23 2.49
C ASN A 332 -10.38 -12.04 3.25
N LEU A 333 -10.20 -11.98 4.57
CA LEU A 333 -10.68 -10.86 5.40
C LEU A 333 -10.12 -9.51 4.93
N ILE A 334 -8.81 -9.44 4.64
CA ILE A 334 -8.16 -8.21 4.17
C ILE A 334 -8.71 -7.79 2.81
N THR A 335 -8.79 -8.71 1.86
CA THR A 335 -9.27 -8.39 0.50
C THR A 335 -10.76 -8.05 0.46
N ASP A 336 -11.57 -8.62 1.35
CA ASP A 336 -12.98 -8.23 1.52
C ASP A 336 -13.10 -6.80 2.05
N GLY A 337 -12.27 -6.42 3.03
CA GLY A 337 -12.18 -5.04 3.51
C GLY A 337 -11.75 -4.07 2.41
N MET A 338 -10.69 -4.40 1.67
CA MET A 338 -10.24 -3.64 0.49
C MET A 338 -11.34 -3.43 -0.55
N LEU A 339 -12.04 -4.49 -0.93
CA LEU A 339 -13.13 -4.39 -1.91
C LEU A 339 -14.31 -3.58 -1.37
N SER A 340 -14.66 -3.76 -0.10
CA SER A 340 -15.74 -2.99 0.56
C SER A 340 -15.42 -1.50 0.55
N LYS A 341 -14.21 -1.13 0.98
CA LYS A 341 -13.78 0.28 1.03
C LYS A 341 -13.64 0.88 -0.35
N ALA A 342 -13.06 0.17 -1.31
CA ALA A 342 -12.94 0.66 -2.68
C ALA A 342 -14.30 0.99 -3.32
N LYS A 343 -15.35 0.21 -3.01
CA LYS A 343 -16.72 0.48 -3.48
C LYS A 343 -17.34 1.77 -2.93
N GLU A 344 -16.89 2.26 -1.78
CA GLU A 344 -17.33 3.55 -1.23
C GLU A 344 -16.84 4.72 -2.10
N PHE A 345 -15.66 4.59 -2.72
CA PHE A 345 -15.05 5.61 -3.58
C PHE A 345 -15.37 5.42 -5.06
N ASN A 346 -15.36 4.17 -5.52
CA ASN A 346 -15.64 3.78 -6.88
C ASN A 346 -16.54 2.55 -6.90
N ASN A 347 -17.85 2.76 -7.06
CA ASN A 347 -18.84 1.70 -7.04
C ASN A 347 -18.68 0.65 -8.17
N ALA A 348 -17.82 0.91 -9.16
CA ALA A 348 -17.47 -0.04 -10.21
C ALA A 348 -16.40 -1.04 -9.76
N ALA A 349 -15.77 -0.86 -8.59
CA ALA A 349 -14.81 -1.81 -8.02
C ALA A 349 -15.47 -3.16 -7.74
N VAL A 350 -14.95 -4.22 -8.37
CA VAL A 350 -15.51 -5.58 -8.30
C VAL A 350 -14.51 -6.63 -7.85
N ILE A 351 -13.22 -6.34 -7.93
CA ILE A 351 -12.14 -7.26 -7.54
C ILE A 351 -11.21 -6.54 -6.57
N ALA A 352 -10.64 -7.25 -5.59
CA ALA A 352 -9.51 -6.75 -4.80
C ALA A 352 -8.37 -7.75 -4.73
N PHE A 353 -7.14 -7.24 -4.69
CA PHE A 353 -5.91 -8.01 -4.57
C PHE A 353 -5.07 -7.56 -3.39
N GLN A 354 -4.51 -8.53 -2.66
CA GLN A 354 -3.49 -8.31 -1.64
C GLN A 354 -2.36 -9.30 -1.83
N ASN A 355 -1.14 -8.81 -2.07
CA ASN A 355 0.03 -9.67 -2.13
C ASN A 355 0.34 -10.26 -0.74
N GLY A 356 0.59 -11.57 -0.67
CA GLY A 356 0.88 -12.30 0.57
C GLY A 356 2.20 -11.87 1.21
N GLY A 357 3.10 -11.27 0.45
CA GLY A 357 4.28 -10.57 0.95
C GLY A 357 3.95 -9.38 1.86
N GLY A 358 2.83 -8.72 1.61
CA GLY A 358 2.30 -7.60 2.40
C GLY A 358 1.63 -7.99 3.71
N ILE A 359 1.20 -9.25 3.88
CA ILE A 359 0.61 -9.76 5.12
C ILE A 359 1.74 -10.30 6.02
N ARG A 360 1.96 -9.67 7.18
CA ARG A 360 3.21 -9.85 7.94
C ARG A 360 3.07 -10.63 9.24
N ALA A 361 1.87 -10.68 9.80
CA ALA A 361 1.57 -11.38 11.03
C ALA A 361 0.13 -11.88 11.02
N GLY A 362 -0.18 -12.81 11.94
CA GLY A 362 -1.53 -13.26 12.21
C GLY A 362 -2.24 -12.34 13.20
N ILE A 363 -3.49 -12.68 13.50
CA ILE A 363 -4.28 -12.06 14.57
C ILE A 363 -4.60 -13.16 15.58
N ASP A 364 -4.33 -12.91 16.85
CA ASP A 364 -4.57 -13.90 17.89
C ASP A 364 -6.07 -14.11 18.12
N GLN A 365 -6.45 -15.27 18.66
CA GLN A 365 -7.82 -15.47 19.10
C GLN A 365 -8.15 -14.49 20.23
N GLY A 366 -9.31 -13.83 20.13
CA GLY A 366 -9.78 -12.88 21.13
C GLY A 366 -9.97 -11.47 20.58
N ASP A 367 -9.91 -10.49 21.47
CA ASP A 367 -10.15 -9.09 21.10
C ASP A 367 -9.03 -8.56 20.21
N ILE A 368 -9.40 -8.08 19.03
CA ILE A 368 -8.44 -7.56 18.05
C ILE A 368 -8.06 -6.14 18.44
N THR A 369 -6.78 -5.91 18.64
CA THR A 369 -6.21 -4.60 18.96
C THR A 369 -5.71 -3.86 17.72
N LEU A 370 -5.59 -2.54 17.84
CA LEU A 370 -5.00 -1.70 16.81
C LEU A 370 -3.53 -2.07 16.54
N GLY A 371 -2.78 -2.45 17.58
CA GLY A 371 -1.40 -2.91 17.46
C GLY A 371 -1.26 -4.17 16.63
N GLU A 372 -2.17 -5.13 16.76
CA GLU A 372 -2.22 -6.32 15.91
C GLU A 372 -2.47 -5.95 14.45
N ILE A 373 -3.48 -5.12 14.17
CA ILE A 373 -3.80 -4.65 12.81
C ILE A 373 -2.59 -4.01 12.13
N LEU A 374 -1.87 -3.14 12.85
CA LEU A 374 -0.63 -2.53 12.36
C LEU A 374 0.50 -3.54 12.17
N THR A 375 0.53 -4.61 12.96
CA THR A 375 1.54 -5.68 12.80
C THR A 375 1.23 -6.56 11.59
N VAL A 376 -0.05 -6.74 11.25
CA VAL A 376 -0.49 -7.46 10.05
C VAL A 376 -0.10 -6.69 8.78
N LEU A 377 -0.37 -5.37 8.74
CA LEU A 377 -0.09 -4.48 7.59
C LEU A 377 0.83 -3.31 8.03
N PRO A 378 2.14 -3.55 8.23
CA PRO A 378 3.04 -2.61 8.88
C PRO A 378 3.69 -1.59 7.93
N PHE A 379 3.45 -1.71 6.62
CA PHE A 379 4.14 -0.89 5.63
C PHE A 379 3.47 0.47 5.39
N GLY A 380 2.25 0.66 5.92
CA GLY A 380 1.49 1.88 5.69
C GLY A 380 1.22 2.12 4.21
N ASN A 381 0.96 1.06 3.43
CA ASN A 381 0.57 1.26 2.04
C ASN A 381 -0.80 1.95 2.00
N THR A 382 -1.06 2.62 0.90
CA THR A 382 -2.38 3.17 0.60
C THR A 382 -3.20 2.21 -0.25
N LEU A 383 -4.53 2.30 -0.14
CA LEU A 383 -5.48 1.61 -1.02
C LEU A 383 -5.54 2.34 -2.37
N ALA A 384 -5.33 1.62 -3.46
CA ALA A 384 -5.43 2.13 -4.82
C ALA A 384 -6.51 1.37 -5.61
N THR A 385 -7.07 2.01 -6.63
CA THR A 385 -7.91 1.37 -7.65
C THR A 385 -7.28 1.47 -9.02
N MET A 386 -7.47 0.45 -9.85
CA MET A 386 -6.89 0.35 -11.19
C MET A 386 -7.93 -0.12 -12.19
N LYS A 387 -7.86 0.38 -13.43
CA LYS A 387 -8.66 -0.14 -14.55
C LYS A 387 -7.84 -1.15 -15.34
N LEU A 388 -8.21 -2.43 -15.27
CA LEU A 388 -7.52 -3.54 -15.95
C LEU A 388 -8.46 -4.30 -16.88
N THR A 389 -7.94 -4.75 -18.02
CA THR A 389 -8.63 -5.74 -18.86
C THR A 389 -8.63 -7.12 -18.22
N GLY A 390 -9.58 -7.99 -18.60
CA GLY A 390 -9.56 -9.40 -18.19
C GLY A 390 -8.25 -10.10 -18.54
N ALA A 391 -7.66 -9.80 -19.69
CA ALA A 391 -6.36 -10.34 -20.09
C ALA A 391 -5.23 -9.90 -19.14
N GLU A 392 -5.20 -8.62 -18.75
CA GLU A 392 -4.22 -8.10 -17.78
C GLU A 392 -4.41 -8.72 -16.39
N ILE A 393 -5.65 -8.97 -15.98
CA ILE A 393 -5.95 -9.71 -14.74
C ILE A 393 -5.40 -11.14 -14.83
N THR A 394 -5.62 -11.85 -15.94
CA THR A 394 -5.05 -13.19 -16.14
C THR A 394 -3.52 -13.17 -16.10
N GLU A 395 -2.88 -12.19 -16.73
CA GLU A 395 -1.42 -12.01 -16.70
C GLU A 395 -0.91 -11.79 -15.27
N ALA A 396 -1.59 -10.98 -14.47
CA ALA A 396 -1.26 -10.78 -13.06
C ALA A 396 -1.40 -12.09 -12.25
N LEU A 397 -2.48 -12.85 -12.46
CA LEU A 397 -2.68 -14.14 -11.77
C LEU A 397 -1.62 -15.17 -12.17
N GLU A 398 -1.21 -15.21 -13.45
CA GLU A 398 -0.10 -16.05 -13.92
C GLU A 398 1.22 -15.72 -13.22
N HIS A 399 1.54 -14.43 -13.08
CA HIS A 399 2.70 -13.99 -12.31
C HIS A 399 2.59 -14.39 -10.84
N SER A 400 1.40 -14.20 -10.27
CA SER A 400 1.10 -14.50 -8.88
C SER A 400 1.40 -15.96 -8.50
N VAL A 401 1.01 -16.90 -9.35
CA VAL A 401 1.23 -18.34 -9.14
C VAL A 401 2.48 -18.88 -9.83
N SER A 402 3.34 -18.04 -10.38
CA SER A 402 4.50 -18.44 -11.21
C SER A 402 5.54 -19.30 -10.49
N LEU A 403 5.65 -19.18 -9.15
CA LEU A 403 6.59 -19.97 -8.34
C LEU A 403 5.96 -21.18 -7.66
N ALA A 404 4.63 -21.34 -7.69
CA ALA A 404 3.94 -22.47 -7.07
C ALA A 404 4.55 -23.82 -7.53
N PRO A 405 4.66 -24.82 -6.63
CA PRO A 405 4.22 -24.85 -5.23
C PRO A 405 5.19 -24.17 -4.24
N LYS A 406 6.20 -23.42 -4.72
CA LYS A 406 7.06 -22.61 -3.85
C LYS A 406 6.37 -21.29 -3.51
N GLU A 407 6.80 -20.72 -2.39
CA GLU A 407 6.30 -19.42 -1.94
C GLU A 407 6.67 -18.28 -2.91
N ASN A 408 5.73 -17.37 -3.11
CA ASN A 408 5.90 -16.12 -3.83
C ASN A 408 5.40 -14.94 -2.96
N GLY A 409 6.23 -13.91 -2.78
CA GLY A 409 5.77 -12.64 -2.16
C GLY A 409 4.57 -12.03 -2.89
N GLY A 410 4.59 -12.12 -4.22
CA GLY A 410 3.51 -11.68 -5.10
C GLY A 410 2.33 -12.64 -5.21
N PHE A 411 2.19 -13.66 -4.35
CA PHE A 411 0.95 -14.46 -4.33
C PHE A 411 -0.24 -13.57 -3.95
N LEU A 412 -1.29 -13.52 -4.76
CA LEU A 412 -2.41 -12.60 -4.61
C LEU A 412 -3.55 -13.32 -3.90
N HIS A 413 -3.87 -12.87 -2.70
CA HIS A 413 -5.19 -13.08 -2.13
C HIS A 413 -6.22 -12.27 -2.92
N VAL A 414 -7.45 -12.78 -3.02
CA VAL A 414 -8.48 -12.21 -3.90
C VAL A 414 -9.81 -12.03 -3.18
N ALA A 415 -10.55 -10.99 -3.54
CA ALA A 415 -11.98 -10.83 -3.24
C ALA A 415 -12.76 -10.46 -4.51
N GLY A 416 -14.05 -10.83 -4.54
CA GLY A 416 -14.92 -10.58 -5.68
C GLY A 416 -14.62 -11.44 -6.92
N MET A 417 -13.77 -12.46 -6.78
CA MET A 417 -13.46 -13.42 -7.83
C MET A 417 -13.02 -14.77 -7.26
N LYS A 418 -13.03 -15.80 -8.11
CA LYS A 418 -12.40 -17.10 -7.87
C LYS A 418 -11.52 -17.48 -9.05
N PHE A 419 -10.44 -18.20 -8.80
CA PHE A 419 -9.67 -18.80 -9.88
C PHE A 419 -9.05 -20.14 -9.50
N SER A 420 -8.81 -20.95 -10.52
CA SER A 420 -8.04 -22.19 -10.40
C SER A 420 -6.81 -22.16 -11.30
N TYR A 421 -5.76 -22.83 -10.85
CA TYR A 421 -4.49 -22.93 -11.58
C TYR A 421 -3.88 -24.32 -11.40
N ASP A 422 -2.98 -24.72 -12.28
CA ASP A 422 -2.24 -25.98 -12.21
C ASP A 422 -0.75 -25.67 -12.04
N SER A 423 -0.23 -25.81 -10.82
CA SER A 423 1.19 -25.55 -10.53
C SER A 423 2.16 -26.52 -11.22
N SER A 424 1.70 -27.65 -11.77
CA SER A 424 2.54 -28.57 -12.55
C SER A 424 2.85 -28.04 -13.95
N LYS A 425 2.07 -27.07 -14.44
CA LYS A 425 2.29 -26.44 -15.75
C LYS A 425 3.44 -25.41 -15.72
N PRO A 426 4.07 -25.12 -16.88
CA PRO A 426 5.04 -24.04 -16.99
C PRO A 426 4.46 -22.69 -16.53
N ALA A 427 5.27 -21.89 -15.84
CA ALA A 427 4.89 -20.52 -15.44
C ALA A 427 4.45 -19.70 -16.66
N GLY A 428 3.40 -18.88 -16.50
CA GLY A 428 2.76 -18.16 -17.61
C GLY A 428 1.72 -18.99 -18.37
N SER A 429 1.43 -20.22 -17.93
CA SER A 429 0.39 -21.08 -18.49
C SER A 429 -0.25 -21.96 -17.42
N ARG A 430 -0.36 -21.46 -16.19
CA ARG A 430 -0.87 -22.18 -15.02
C ARG A 430 -2.35 -21.91 -14.77
N VAL A 431 -2.84 -20.71 -15.02
CA VAL A 431 -4.22 -20.31 -14.73
C VAL A 431 -5.17 -21.03 -15.68
N ASN A 432 -6.16 -21.73 -15.12
CA ASN A 432 -7.10 -22.56 -15.89
C ASN A 432 -8.46 -21.89 -16.06
N LYS A 433 -9.03 -21.37 -14.97
CA LYS A 433 -10.36 -20.76 -14.95
C LYS A 433 -10.35 -19.55 -14.03
N VAL A 434 -10.97 -18.47 -14.47
CA VAL A 434 -11.16 -17.26 -13.67
C VAL A 434 -12.62 -16.84 -13.76
N GLU A 435 -13.24 -16.59 -12.61
CA GLU A 435 -14.63 -16.18 -12.49
C GLU A 435 -14.75 -14.94 -11.61
N VAL A 436 -15.53 -13.96 -12.04
CA VAL A 436 -15.76 -12.70 -11.33
C VAL A 436 -17.18 -12.68 -10.80
N LEU A 437 -17.34 -12.21 -9.56
CA LEU A 437 -18.63 -12.04 -8.93
C LEU A 437 -19.35 -10.81 -9.50
N GLY A 438 -20.49 -11.03 -10.15
CA GLY A 438 -21.38 -9.99 -10.63
C GLY A 438 -22.12 -9.29 -9.51
N GLN A 439 -22.70 -8.12 -9.82
CA GLN A 439 -23.56 -7.39 -8.87
C GLN A 439 -24.85 -8.15 -8.51
N ASP A 440 -25.24 -9.13 -9.31
CA ASP A 440 -26.37 -10.03 -9.06
C ASP A 440 -26.03 -11.18 -8.10
N GLY A 441 -24.78 -11.23 -7.60
CA GLY A 441 -24.29 -12.26 -6.70
C GLY A 441 -23.91 -13.57 -7.39
N THR A 442 -23.85 -13.61 -8.72
CA THR A 442 -23.47 -14.80 -9.48
C THR A 442 -22.06 -14.70 -10.03
N TYR A 443 -21.36 -15.83 -10.12
CA TYR A 443 -20.04 -15.90 -10.75
C TYR A 443 -20.19 -16.08 -12.26
N SER A 444 -19.41 -15.30 -13.01
CA SER A 444 -19.33 -15.38 -14.47
C SER A 444 -17.87 -15.43 -14.91
N GLU A 445 -17.59 -16.09 -16.03
CA GLU A 445 -16.23 -16.21 -16.55
C GLU A 445 -15.62 -14.84 -16.87
N LEU A 446 -14.33 -14.68 -16.58
CA LEU A 446 -13.61 -13.44 -16.86
C LEU A 446 -13.52 -13.20 -18.37
N GLU A 447 -14.03 -12.05 -18.82
CA GLU A 447 -14.02 -11.69 -20.23
C GLU A 447 -12.72 -10.95 -20.58
N ALA A 448 -11.88 -11.52 -21.44
CA ALA A 448 -10.52 -11.03 -21.71
C ALA A 448 -10.44 -9.55 -22.11
N ALA A 449 -11.37 -9.06 -22.95
CA ALA A 449 -11.35 -7.69 -23.45
C ALA A 449 -12.12 -6.68 -22.56
N LYS A 450 -12.87 -7.17 -21.56
CA LYS A 450 -13.67 -6.32 -20.68
C LYS A 450 -12.78 -5.63 -19.66
N GLN A 451 -13.10 -4.38 -19.36
CA GLN A 451 -12.43 -3.59 -18.33
C GLN A 451 -13.11 -3.83 -16.97
N TYR A 452 -12.29 -3.97 -15.94
CA TYR A 452 -12.69 -4.16 -14.55
C TYR A 452 -11.98 -3.14 -13.68
N VAL A 453 -12.67 -2.64 -12.66
CA VAL A 453 -12.03 -1.82 -11.62
C VAL A 453 -11.59 -2.76 -10.49
N VAL A 454 -10.30 -2.73 -10.22
CA VAL A 454 -9.60 -3.61 -9.29
C VAL A 454 -8.98 -2.79 -8.18
N ALA A 455 -9.23 -3.15 -6.92
CA ALA A 455 -8.56 -2.56 -5.77
C ALA A 455 -7.28 -3.33 -5.42
N THR A 456 -6.22 -2.63 -4.98
CA THR A 456 -4.99 -3.24 -4.49
C THR A 456 -4.25 -2.25 -3.58
N ASN A 457 -3.17 -2.67 -2.91
CA ASN A 457 -2.27 -1.71 -2.26
C ASN A 457 -1.36 -0.99 -3.28
N ALA A 458 -0.96 0.25 -2.99
CA ALA A 458 -0.18 1.09 -3.88
C ALA A 458 1.18 0.50 -4.26
N PHE A 459 1.86 -0.21 -3.35
CA PHE A 459 3.10 -0.93 -3.66
C PHE A 459 2.91 -1.89 -4.85
N THR A 460 1.86 -2.71 -4.81
CA THR A 460 1.57 -3.67 -5.88
C THR A 460 1.06 -2.95 -7.13
N ALA A 461 0.27 -1.88 -6.99
CA ALA A 461 -0.20 -1.07 -8.11
C ALA A 461 0.94 -0.46 -8.94
N LYS A 462 2.01 -0.01 -8.28
CA LYS A 462 3.24 0.53 -8.90
C LYS A 462 4.16 -0.55 -9.48
N GLY A 463 3.75 -1.82 -9.43
CA GLY A 463 4.52 -2.96 -9.94
C GLY A 463 5.46 -3.63 -8.94
N GLY A 464 5.28 -3.38 -7.65
CA GLY A 464 5.94 -4.13 -6.58
C GLY A 464 5.76 -5.64 -6.75
N ASP A 465 6.66 -6.44 -6.18
CA ASP A 465 6.73 -7.90 -6.37
C ASP A 465 6.80 -8.37 -7.84
N GLY A 466 7.16 -7.49 -8.78
CA GLY A 466 7.37 -7.83 -10.19
C GLY A 466 6.10 -7.81 -11.05
N PHE A 467 5.01 -7.20 -10.58
CA PHE A 467 3.77 -7.05 -11.36
C PHE A 467 3.92 -6.01 -12.49
N THR A 468 4.62 -6.39 -13.56
CA THR A 468 4.87 -5.52 -14.73
C THR A 468 3.60 -5.02 -15.39
N VAL A 469 2.54 -5.84 -15.39
CA VAL A 469 1.23 -5.46 -15.93
C VAL A 469 0.57 -4.34 -15.12
N PHE A 470 0.76 -4.32 -13.79
CA PHE A 470 0.27 -3.23 -12.94
C PHE A 470 1.12 -1.98 -13.10
N LYS A 471 2.45 -2.12 -13.16
CA LYS A 471 3.36 -1.01 -13.49
C LYS A 471 2.95 -0.33 -14.80
N LYS A 472 2.69 -1.10 -15.85
CA LYS A 472 2.23 -0.57 -17.13
C LYS A 472 0.90 0.20 -16.98
N ALA A 473 -0.06 -0.33 -16.21
CA ALA A 473 -1.30 0.37 -15.95
C ALA A 473 -1.09 1.69 -15.18
N TYR A 474 -0.13 1.72 -14.24
CA TYR A 474 0.28 2.92 -13.52
C TYR A 474 0.87 3.97 -14.46
N GLU A 475 1.87 3.59 -15.28
CA GLU A 475 2.53 4.47 -16.25
C GLU A 475 1.57 5.01 -17.32
N GLU A 476 0.49 4.27 -17.63
CA GLU A 476 -0.58 4.70 -18.54
C GLU A 476 -1.67 5.55 -17.86
N GLY A 477 -1.51 5.92 -16.58
CA GLY A 477 -2.46 6.73 -15.83
C GLY A 477 -3.79 6.03 -15.53
N ARG A 478 -3.79 4.69 -15.44
CA ARG A 478 -4.99 3.89 -15.15
C ARG A 478 -5.15 3.52 -13.67
N VAL A 479 -4.31 4.07 -12.80
CA VAL A 479 -4.30 3.84 -11.35
C VAL A 479 -4.67 5.13 -10.64
N THR A 480 -5.50 5.02 -9.61
CA THR A 480 -5.84 6.11 -8.70
C THR A 480 -5.53 5.65 -7.28
N ASP A 481 -4.57 6.29 -6.64
CA ASP A 481 -4.32 6.12 -5.20
C ASP A 481 -5.43 6.81 -4.42
N ILE A 482 -6.06 6.14 -3.45
CA ILE A 482 -7.13 6.73 -2.64
C ILE A 482 -6.54 7.44 -1.40
N GLY A 483 -5.24 7.26 -1.11
CA GLY A 483 -4.56 7.88 0.03
C GLY A 483 -4.93 7.27 1.39
N LEU A 484 -5.85 6.30 1.43
CA LEU A 484 -6.28 5.64 2.66
C LEU A 484 -5.29 4.54 3.06
N ALA A 485 -4.80 4.60 4.29
CA ALA A 485 -3.91 3.58 4.82
C ALA A 485 -4.60 2.19 4.91
N ASP A 486 -3.89 1.17 4.45
CA ASP A 486 -4.33 -0.23 4.37
C ASP A 486 -4.76 -0.79 5.74
N TRP A 487 -4.03 -0.45 6.81
CA TRP A 487 -4.36 -0.83 8.17
C TRP A 487 -5.64 -0.16 8.70
N GLU A 488 -5.94 1.08 8.30
CA GLU A 488 -7.17 1.76 8.70
C GLU A 488 -8.38 1.13 8.03
N ASN A 489 -8.25 0.80 6.76
CA ASN A 489 -9.26 0.07 6.03
C ASN A 489 -9.55 -1.28 6.71
N LEU A 490 -8.52 -2.05 7.06
CA LEU A 490 -8.70 -3.30 7.79
C LEU A 490 -9.37 -3.05 9.15
N ARG A 491 -8.88 -2.09 9.95
CA ARG A 491 -9.46 -1.69 11.25
C ARG A 491 -10.95 -1.40 11.13
N ASP A 492 -11.35 -0.56 10.19
CA ASP A 492 -12.74 -0.11 10.05
C ASP A 492 -13.63 -1.26 9.61
N TYR A 493 -13.15 -2.10 8.68
CA TYR A 493 -13.86 -3.29 8.22
C TYR A 493 -14.07 -4.29 9.37
N VAL A 494 -13.03 -4.61 10.13
CA VAL A 494 -13.16 -5.55 11.26
C VAL A 494 -14.08 -5.00 12.35
N SER A 495 -13.97 -3.70 12.66
CA SER A 495 -14.81 -3.04 13.68
C SER A 495 -16.31 -3.15 13.36
N GLY A 496 -16.68 -3.20 12.08
CA GLY A 496 -18.05 -3.38 11.63
C GLY A 496 -18.63 -4.79 11.85
N LEU A 497 -17.79 -5.81 12.03
CA LEU A 497 -18.20 -7.23 12.03
C LEU A 497 -18.48 -7.82 13.42
N LYS A 498 -18.02 -7.17 14.51
CA LYS A 498 -18.09 -7.63 15.92
C LYS A 498 -17.44 -8.99 16.22
N ASN A 499 -17.85 -10.07 15.59
CA ASN A 499 -17.22 -11.39 15.69
C ASN A 499 -16.71 -11.82 14.32
N ILE A 500 -15.44 -12.20 14.26
CA ILE A 500 -14.75 -12.49 13.01
C ILE A 500 -14.41 -13.98 12.96
N SER A 501 -14.92 -14.64 11.94
CA SER A 501 -14.70 -16.06 11.66
C SER A 501 -14.68 -16.26 10.14
N PRO A 502 -13.70 -15.69 9.42
CA PRO A 502 -13.57 -15.90 7.99
C PRO A 502 -13.23 -17.37 7.74
N SER A 503 -13.58 -17.87 6.57
CA SER A 503 -13.22 -19.22 6.14
C SER A 503 -12.47 -19.16 4.81
N MET A 504 -11.77 -20.24 4.48
CA MET A 504 -11.33 -20.49 3.12
C MET A 504 -12.54 -20.92 2.28
N GLU A 505 -12.81 -20.19 1.20
CA GLU A 505 -14.04 -20.34 0.39
C GLU A 505 -13.76 -20.95 -0.99
N GLY A 506 -12.52 -21.42 -1.20
CA GLY A 506 -12.03 -21.89 -2.48
C GLY A 506 -11.98 -20.76 -3.51
N ARG A 507 -11.59 -19.55 -3.08
CA ARG A 507 -11.28 -18.43 -3.98
C ARG A 507 -10.06 -18.72 -4.84
N ILE A 508 -9.12 -19.51 -4.32
CA ILE A 508 -7.86 -19.84 -5.01
C ILE A 508 -7.60 -21.35 -4.90
N LYS A 509 -7.61 -22.05 -6.04
CA LYS A 509 -7.45 -23.52 -6.07
C LYS A 509 -6.31 -23.97 -6.98
N ASP A 510 -5.28 -24.58 -6.41
CA ASP A 510 -4.31 -25.36 -7.19
C ASP A 510 -4.91 -26.74 -7.52
N VAL A 511 -4.91 -27.12 -8.79
CA VAL A 511 -5.40 -28.42 -9.28
C VAL A 511 -4.26 -29.37 -9.63
N ALA A 512 -2.99 -28.96 -9.48
CA ALA A 512 -1.86 -29.84 -9.66
C ALA A 512 -1.89 -30.96 -8.61
N GLY A 513 -1.87 -32.22 -9.09
CA GLY A 513 -1.96 -33.39 -8.22
C GLY A 513 -3.37 -33.69 -7.68
N ASN A 514 -4.41 -32.94 -8.09
CA ASN A 514 -5.80 -33.25 -7.80
C ASN A 514 -6.58 -33.46 -9.11
N PRO A 515 -6.75 -34.72 -9.57
CA PRO A 515 -7.45 -35.01 -10.82
C PRO A 515 -8.96 -34.79 -10.64
N ALA A 516 -9.45 -33.65 -11.12
CA ALA A 516 -10.86 -33.23 -11.07
C ALA A 516 -11.41 -33.03 -9.64
N ASP A 517 -12.52 -32.30 -9.52
CA ASP A 517 -13.27 -32.27 -8.26
C ASP A 517 -13.59 -33.72 -7.81
N PRO A 518 -13.59 -34.02 -6.49
CA PRO A 518 -13.93 -35.35 -6.02
C PRO A 518 -15.27 -35.77 -6.60
N THR A 519 -15.30 -36.95 -7.21
CA THR A 519 -16.52 -37.45 -7.82
C THR A 519 -17.52 -37.78 -6.72
N VAL A 520 -18.65 -37.09 -6.69
CA VAL A 520 -19.75 -37.43 -5.79
C VAL A 520 -20.43 -38.69 -6.31
N VAL A 521 -20.34 -39.78 -5.55
CA VAL A 521 -20.91 -41.08 -5.89
C VAL A 521 -21.99 -41.42 -4.88
N SER A 522 -23.17 -41.83 -5.38
CA SER A 522 -24.22 -42.32 -4.48
C SER A 522 -23.76 -43.62 -3.81
N ALA A 523 -24.14 -43.88 -2.55
CA ALA A 523 -23.79 -45.13 -1.87
C ALA A 523 -24.20 -46.39 -2.67
N LYS A 524 -25.31 -46.31 -3.42
CA LYS A 524 -25.78 -47.38 -4.30
C LYS A 524 -24.84 -47.65 -5.49
N ASP A 525 -24.22 -46.61 -6.01
CA ASP A 525 -23.33 -46.69 -7.17
C ASP A 525 -21.85 -46.80 -6.76
N PHE A 526 -21.55 -46.87 -5.46
CA PHE A 526 -20.18 -46.95 -4.97
C PHE A 526 -19.52 -48.30 -5.28
N GLY A 527 -20.24 -49.40 -5.04
CA GLY A 527 -19.72 -50.76 -5.12
C GLY A 527 -19.97 -51.48 -6.44
N GLY A 528 -19.13 -52.48 -6.70
CA GLY A 528 -19.29 -53.46 -7.78
C GLY A 528 -19.78 -54.81 -7.24
N SER A 529 -18.99 -55.86 -7.46
CA SER A 529 -19.21 -57.20 -6.89
C SER A 529 -17.91 -57.74 -6.30
N ALA A 530 -17.99 -58.75 -5.44
CA ALA A 530 -16.81 -59.33 -4.79
C ALA A 530 -15.71 -59.78 -5.78
N ASP A 531 -16.09 -60.32 -6.94
CA ASP A 531 -15.15 -60.79 -7.98
C ASP A 531 -14.73 -59.68 -8.96
N ALA A 532 -15.41 -58.53 -8.93
CA ALA A 532 -15.12 -57.37 -9.76
C ALA A 532 -15.46 -56.08 -9.02
N PRO A 533 -14.57 -55.61 -8.11
CA PRO A 533 -14.75 -54.34 -7.41
C PRO A 533 -14.84 -53.17 -8.39
N LYS A 534 -15.66 -52.17 -8.06
CA LYS A 534 -15.78 -50.96 -8.87
C LYS A 534 -14.57 -50.05 -8.65
N ILE A 535 -13.88 -49.69 -9.73
CA ILE A 535 -12.69 -48.83 -9.67
C ILE A 535 -13.11 -47.37 -9.88
N HIS A 536 -12.77 -46.52 -8.92
CA HIS A 536 -12.89 -45.06 -9.00
C HIS A 536 -11.50 -44.44 -9.20
N ASN A 537 -11.31 -43.70 -10.28
CA ASN A 537 -10.04 -43.03 -10.57
C ASN A 537 -10.09 -41.59 -10.06
N GLY A 538 -9.35 -41.29 -8.98
CA GLY A 538 -9.35 -39.99 -8.30
C GLY A 538 -10.11 -40.00 -6.98
N ASP A 539 -10.32 -38.81 -6.40
CA ASP A 539 -10.99 -38.63 -5.12
C ASP A 539 -12.49 -38.86 -5.24
N VAL A 540 -13.11 -39.43 -4.20
CA VAL A 540 -14.53 -39.79 -4.16
C VAL A 540 -15.17 -39.29 -2.88
N VAL A 541 -16.34 -38.68 -3.00
CA VAL A 541 -17.21 -38.33 -1.86
C VAL A 541 -18.46 -39.20 -1.91
N VAL A 542 -18.81 -39.83 -0.78
CA VAL A 542 -20.02 -40.65 -0.65
C VAL A 542 -20.86 -40.15 0.52
N ASP A 543 -22.10 -39.76 0.22
CA ASP A 543 -23.12 -39.54 1.25
C ASP A 543 -23.66 -40.90 1.72
N ILE A 544 -23.45 -41.20 3.00
CA ILE A 544 -23.82 -42.45 3.64
C ILE A 544 -25.11 -42.34 4.47
N THR A 545 -25.89 -41.26 4.27
CA THR A 545 -27.16 -41.05 4.97
C THR A 545 -28.10 -42.25 4.79
N ASP A 546 -28.58 -42.80 5.91
CA ASP A 546 -29.46 -43.98 5.97
C ASP A 546 -28.86 -45.28 5.37
N ILE A 547 -27.53 -45.35 5.25
CA ILE A 547 -26.79 -46.55 4.81
C ILE A 547 -25.87 -47.04 5.93
N ASP A 548 -25.65 -48.35 6.01
CA ASP A 548 -24.85 -49.01 7.06
C ASP A 548 -23.56 -49.66 6.52
N SER A 549 -23.35 -49.65 5.20
CA SER A 549 -22.19 -50.30 4.61
C SER A 549 -21.81 -49.80 3.21
N LEU A 550 -20.52 -49.84 2.92
CA LEU A 550 -19.96 -49.74 1.57
C LEU A 550 -19.11 -50.96 1.26
N LYS A 551 -19.21 -51.44 0.01
CA LYS A 551 -18.58 -52.70 -0.38
C LYS A 551 -18.06 -52.73 -1.80
N ASP A 552 -17.10 -53.62 -2.03
CA ASP A 552 -16.62 -54.04 -3.34
C ASP A 552 -16.17 -52.87 -4.23
N ALA A 553 -15.24 -52.05 -3.74
CA ALA A 553 -14.73 -50.88 -4.46
C ALA A 553 -13.22 -50.65 -4.27
N GLU A 554 -12.59 -50.04 -5.27
CA GLU A 554 -11.21 -49.56 -5.21
C GLU A 554 -11.15 -48.09 -5.59
N VAL A 555 -10.66 -47.23 -4.69
CA VAL A 555 -10.53 -45.79 -4.87
C VAL A 555 -9.05 -45.46 -5.07
N LYS A 556 -8.70 -44.94 -6.26
CA LYS A 556 -7.34 -44.54 -6.65
C LYS A 556 -6.96 -43.12 -6.21
N GLY A 557 -7.64 -42.61 -5.19
CA GLY A 557 -7.49 -41.28 -4.59
C GLY A 557 -8.03 -41.28 -3.15
N ASN A 558 -8.46 -40.13 -2.64
CA ASN A 558 -9.06 -39.99 -1.31
C ASN A 558 -10.52 -40.48 -1.28
N LEU A 559 -10.97 -41.01 -0.15
CA LEU A 559 -12.38 -41.32 0.10
C LEU A 559 -12.89 -40.46 1.26
N THR A 560 -13.88 -39.62 1.01
CA THR A 560 -14.55 -38.82 2.04
C THR A 560 -15.98 -39.31 2.26
N LEU A 561 -16.32 -39.64 3.50
CA LEU A 561 -17.69 -39.99 3.89
C LEU A 561 -18.41 -38.79 4.49
N THR A 562 -19.67 -38.58 4.07
CA THR A 562 -20.53 -37.50 4.57
C THR A 562 -21.90 -38.04 4.99
N GLY A 563 -22.64 -37.30 5.81
CA GLY A 563 -23.98 -37.70 6.25
C GLY A 563 -24.02 -38.55 7.53
N THR A 564 -25.19 -39.13 7.82
CA THR A 564 -25.45 -39.86 9.07
C THR A 564 -25.89 -41.30 8.76
N PRO A 565 -25.08 -42.32 9.10
CA PRO A 565 -25.42 -43.70 8.79
C PRO A 565 -26.65 -44.18 9.56
N ALA A 566 -27.36 -45.17 9.00
CA ALA A 566 -28.54 -45.76 9.66
C ALA A 566 -28.19 -46.45 10.99
N ASP A 567 -26.99 -47.01 11.10
CA ASP A 567 -26.44 -47.61 12.32
C ASP A 567 -24.90 -47.61 12.30
N ASP A 568 -24.24 -48.47 13.07
CA ASP A 568 -22.79 -48.69 12.97
C ASP A 568 -22.39 -49.03 11.52
N PHE A 569 -21.43 -48.29 10.98
CA PHE A 569 -21.08 -48.32 9.56
C PHE A 569 -19.93 -49.29 9.30
N THR A 570 -20.01 -50.11 8.24
CA THR A 570 -19.02 -51.14 7.94
C THR A 570 -18.50 -51.06 6.51
N PHE A 571 -17.25 -51.42 6.30
CA PHE A 571 -16.71 -51.66 4.97
C PHE A 571 -16.59 -53.16 4.69
N SER A 572 -16.72 -53.56 3.43
CA SER A 572 -16.43 -54.93 3.00
C SER A 572 -15.74 -54.93 1.63
N ASN A 573 -14.51 -55.42 1.56
CA ASN A 573 -13.76 -55.48 0.29
C ASN A 573 -13.60 -54.09 -0.37
N VAL A 574 -13.18 -53.09 0.42
CA VAL A 574 -12.90 -51.73 -0.05
C VAL A 574 -11.40 -51.44 0.07
N THR A 575 -10.81 -50.83 -0.97
CA THR A 575 -9.41 -50.36 -0.93
C THR A 575 -9.35 -48.88 -1.29
N VAL A 576 -8.59 -48.09 -0.54
CA VAL A 576 -8.35 -46.65 -0.76
C VAL A 576 -6.85 -46.42 -0.85
N GLU A 577 -6.40 -45.85 -1.97
CA GLU A 577 -4.98 -45.56 -2.18
C GLU A 577 -4.52 -44.23 -1.56
N GLY A 578 -5.43 -43.26 -1.42
CA GLY A 578 -5.20 -42.00 -0.70
C GLY A 578 -5.67 -42.05 0.76
N ASP A 579 -6.09 -40.91 1.27
CA ASP A 579 -6.59 -40.72 2.63
C ASP A 579 -8.07 -41.12 2.73
N LEU A 580 -8.47 -41.54 3.93
CA LEU A 580 -9.87 -41.78 4.28
C LEU A 580 -10.31 -40.74 5.31
N ASP A 581 -11.30 -39.93 4.95
CA ASP A 581 -11.93 -38.94 5.85
C ASP A 581 -13.28 -39.46 6.34
N VAL A 582 -13.37 -39.69 7.66
CA VAL A 582 -14.60 -40.04 8.38
C VAL A 582 -14.99 -39.00 9.43
N ALA A 583 -14.35 -37.83 9.46
CA ALA A 583 -14.52 -36.82 10.50
C ALA A 583 -15.93 -36.20 10.54
N VAL A 584 -16.63 -36.24 9.40
CA VAL A 584 -17.98 -35.67 9.23
C VAL A 584 -19.07 -36.72 9.49
N VAL A 585 -18.73 -37.97 9.79
CA VAL A 585 -19.70 -39.03 10.08
C VAL A 585 -20.29 -38.83 11.49
N GLN A 586 -21.58 -38.46 11.56
CA GLN A 586 -22.23 -38.13 12.83
C GLN A 586 -22.85 -39.36 13.51
N GLY A 587 -22.52 -39.58 14.80
CA GLY A 587 -23.39 -40.28 15.75
C GLY A 587 -23.34 -41.82 15.83
N LYS A 588 -22.42 -42.51 15.13
CA LYS A 588 -22.30 -43.98 15.11
C LYS A 588 -20.86 -44.48 14.95
N ASN A 589 -20.57 -45.74 15.30
CA ASN A 589 -19.22 -46.29 15.17
C ASN A 589 -18.91 -46.68 13.72
N VAL A 590 -17.68 -46.44 13.26
CA VAL A 590 -17.19 -46.89 11.94
C VAL A 590 -16.25 -48.09 12.12
N ASN A 591 -16.63 -49.24 11.58
CA ASN A 591 -15.83 -50.46 11.62
C ASN A 591 -14.90 -50.57 10.41
N MET A 592 -13.61 -50.48 10.69
CA MET A 592 -12.53 -50.44 9.71
C MET A 592 -12.03 -51.82 9.24
N SER A 593 -12.59 -52.93 9.73
CA SER A 593 -12.03 -54.26 9.48
C SER A 593 -12.13 -54.77 8.03
N GLY A 594 -12.99 -54.18 7.20
CA GLY A 594 -13.17 -54.57 5.79
C GLY A 594 -12.71 -53.53 4.77
N ILE A 595 -11.89 -52.56 5.19
CA ILE A 595 -11.26 -51.57 4.31
C ILE A 595 -9.73 -51.59 4.47
N THR A 596 -9.02 -51.41 3.37
CA THR A 596 -7.57 -51.17 3.36
C THR A 596 -7.31 -49.74 2.91
N VAL A 597 -6.66 -48.93 3.75
CA VAL A 597 -6.28 -47.54 3.44
C VAL A 597 -4.76 -47.47 3.37
N LYS A 598 -4.21 -46.91 2.29
CA LYS A 598 -2.76 -46.70 2.14
C LYS A 598 -2.29 -45.33 2.68
N GLY A 599 -3.16 -44.31 2.65
CA GLY A 599 -2.92 -42.99 3.25
C GLY A 599 -3.29 -42.90 4.73
N GLU A 600 -3.57 -41.69 5.20
CA GLU A 600 -4.00 -41.41 6.57
C GLU A 600 -5.50 -41.67 6.76
N ILE A 601 -5.91 -41.97 8.00
CA ILE A 601 -7.31 -42.05 8.41
C ILE A 601 -7.60 -40.85 9.29
N ILE A 602 -8.50 -39.98 8.84
CA ILE A 602 -8.89 -38.74 9.50
C ILE A 602 -10.21 -38.99 10.25
N PHE A 603 -10.19 -38.82 11.57
CA PHE A 603 -11.31 -39.04 12.49
C PHE A 603 -11.93 -37.75 13.01
#